data_AF-A0A495J2N3-F1
#
_entry.id   AF-A0A495J2N3-F1
#
_cell.length_a   1.000
_cell.length_b   1.000
_cell.length_c   1.000
_cell.angle_alpha   90.00
_cell.angle_beta   90.00
_cell.angle_gamma   90.00
#
_symmetry.space_group_name_H-M   'P 1'
#
loop_
_entity.id
_entity.type
_entity.pdbx_description
1 polymer ?
#
loop_
_entity_poly.entity_id
_entity_poly.type
_entity_poly.pdbx_seq_one_letter_code
_entity_poly.pdbx_strand_id
1 'polypeptide(L)'
;MAKKKERSIARNYYVDLGKTAKEIAELIDVSEQTLSKWINDPEENWKEQRNAKVSNAEVGVENINQLINGLCEDRINLAAQLKKAESELEKTTDIVEKNLIVNTIQQIRKNLASIDNGVIMWNKTRSGLQKESKISFPEYMKVMEEIFMALRLWNEKFYLQTIDFQEQHLNKVASRYN
;
A
#
# COMPACT_ATOMS: atom_id res chain seq x y z
N MET A 1 4.56 1.64 -37.12
CA MET A 1 4.55 2.76 -36.13
C MET A 1 3.32 2.72 -35.21
N ALA A 2 2.13 2.31 -35.67
CA ALA A 2 0.90 2.18 -34.85
C ALA A 2 1.05 1.29 -33.59
N LYS A 3 1.63 0.09 -33.74
CA LYS A 3 1.80 -0.89 -32.64
C LYS A 3 2.60 -0.39 -31.43
N LYS A 4 3.54 0.55 -31.58
CA LYS A 4 4.35 1.08 -30.46
C LYS A 4 3.56 2.08 -29.61
N LYS A 5 2.67 2.85 -30.24
CA LYS A 5 1.80 3.82 -29.58
C LYS A 5 0.67 3.12 -28.81
N GLU A 6 0.01 2.15 -29.44
CA GLU A 6 -1.00 1.28 -28.80
C GLU A 6 -0.42 0.53 -27.60
N ARG A 7 0.79 -0.02 -27.75
CA ARG A 7 1.50 -0.72 -26.67
C ARG A 7 1.86 0.20 -25.50
N SER A 8 2.32 1.43 -25.76
CA SER A 8 2.60 2.42 -24.71
C SER A 8 1.33 2.86 -23.98
N ILE A 9 0.22 3.04 -24.69
CA ILE A 9 -1.06 3.43 -24.09
C ILE A 9 -1.60 2.27 -23.23
N ALA A 10 -1.54 1.04 -23.73
CA ALA A 10 -1.89 -0.17 -23.00
C ALA A 10 -1.06 -0.34 -21.71
N ARG A 11 0.26 -0.06 -21.77
CA ARG A 11 1.11 -0.05 -20.58
C ARG A 11 0.59 0.91 -19.52
N ASN A 12 0.28 2.14 -19.88
CA ASN A 12 -0.21 3.14 -18.93
C ASN A 12 -1.56 2.70 -18.30
N TYR A 13 -2.50 2.19 -19.11
CA TYR A 13 -3.76 1.68 -18.56
C TYR A 13 -3.57 0.48 -17.61
N TYR A 14 -2.60 -0.39 -17.89
CA TYR A 14 -2.34 -1.58 -17.07
C TYR A 14 -1.52 -1.27 -15.80
N VAL A 15 -0.41 -0.54 -15.96
CA VAL A 15 0.57 -0.25 -14.89
C VAL A 15 0.15 0.96 -14.05
N ASP A 16 -0.38 2.01 -14.66
CA ASP A 16 -0.70 3.26 -13.96
C ASP A 16 -2.15 3.33 -13.47
N LEU A 17 -3.09 2.75 -14.23
CA LEU A 17 -4.53 2.82 -13.94
C LEU A 17 -5.13 1.49 -13.45
N GLY A 18 -4.30 0.43 -13.34
CA GLY A 18 -4.70 -0.84 -12.73
C GLY A 18 -5.77 -1.64 -13.48
N LYS A 19 -6.05 -1.33 -14.75
CA LYS A 19 -7.07 -2.04 -15.54
C LYS A 19 -6.64 -3.46 -15.89
N THR A 20 -7.62 -4.33 -16.12
CA THR A 20 -7.42 -5.71 -16.57
C THR A 20 -7.19 -5.78 -18.08
N ALA A 21 -6.61 -6.88 -18.57
CA ALA A 21 -6.39 -7.08 -20.01
C ALA A 21 -7.70 -6.98 -20.82
N LYS A 22 -8.80 -7.49 -20.25
CA LYS A 22 -10.13 -7.44 -20.85
C LYS A 22 -10.65 -6.00 -21.00
N GLU A 23 -10.57 -5.20 -19.93
CA GLU A 23 -10.99 -3.80 -19.98
C GLU A 23 -10.15 -2.96 -20.95
N ILE A 24 -8.84 -3.25 -21.04
CA ILE A 24 -7.95 -2.54 -21.96
C ILE A 24 -8.25 -2.93 -23.42
N ALA A 25 -8.61 -4.18 -23.68
CA ALA A 25 -8.99 -4.67 -25.01
C ALA A 25 -10.31 -4.07 -25.52
N GLU A 26 -11.19 -3.65 -24.61
CA GLU A 26 -12.42 -2.91 -24.95
C GLU A 26 -12.14 -1.41 -25.20
N LEU A 27 -11.10 -0.86 -24.56
CA LEU A 27 -10.72 0.56 -24.66
C LEU A 27 -9.75 0.85 -25.83
N ILE A 28 -8.95 -0.15 -26.19
CA ILE A 28 -7.97 -0.10 -27.26
C ILE A 28 -8.32 -1.25 -28.19
N ASP A 29 -8.49 -1.00 -29.49
CA ASP A 29 -8.88 -1.96 -30.52
C ASP A 29 -7.80 -3.04 -30.77
N VAL A 30 -7.49 -3.81 -29.73
CA VAL A 30 -6.43 -4.81 -29.63
C VAL A 30 -6.99 -6.01 -28.86
N SER A 31 -6.82 -7.21 -29.42
CA SER A 31 -7.32 -8.43 -28.78
C SER A 31 -6.73 -8.67 -27.38
N GLU A 32 -7.52 -9.24 -26.47
CA GLU A 32 -7.10 -9.63 -25.12
C GLU A 32 -5.88 -10.57 -25.13
N GLN A 33 -5.77 -11.44 -26.14
CA GLN A 33 -4.60 -12.30 -26.31
C GLN A 33 -3.31 -11.51 -26.59
N THR A 34 -3.41 -10.42 -27.34
CA THR A 34 -2.27 -9.54 -27.64
C THR A 34 -1.86 -8.75 -26.40
N LEU A 35 -2.83 -8.26 -25.64
CA LEU A 35 -2.60 -7.61 -24.34
C LEU A 35 -1.95 -8.55 -23.32
N SER A 36 -2.43 -9.79 -23.24
CA SER A 36 -1.83 -10.81 -22.37
C SER A 36 -0.40 -11.15 -22.76
N LYS A 37 -0.07 -11.17 -24.06
CA LYS A 37 1.33 -11.33 -24.52
C LYS A 37 2.20 -10.16 -24.09
N TRP A 38 1.72 -8.93 -24.19
CA TRP A 38 2.48 -7.74 -23.76
C TRP A 38 2.67 -7.66 -22.24
N ILE A 39 1.63 -8.00 -21.47
CA ILE A 39 1.67 -8.00 -20.01
C ILE A 39 2.67 -9.03 -19.47
N ASN A 40 2.79 -10.17 -20.16
CA ASN A 40 3.69 -11.26 -19.79
C ASN A 40 5.05 -11.20 -20.50
N ASP A 41 5.33 -10.13 -21.24
CA ASP A 41 6.61 -9.99 -21.94
C ASP A 41 7.75 -9.77 -20.92
N PRO A 42 8.72 -10.69 -20.84
CA PRO A 42 9.81 -10.62 -19.85
C PRO A 42 10.80 -9.48 -20.11
N GLU A 43 10.81 -8.87 -21.29
CA GLU A 43 11.65 -7.68 -21.54
C GLU A 43 11.05 -6.39 -20.95
N GLU A 44 9.74 -6.40 -20.69
CA GLU A 44 8.97 -5.21 -20.38
C GLU A 44 8.52 -5.15 -18.91
N ASN A 45 8.42 -6.31 -18.24
CA ASN A 45 8.18 -6.41 -16.79
C ASN A 45 6.95 -5.62 -16.29
N TRP A 46 5.88 -5.50 -17.09
CA TRP A 46 4.69 -4.70 -16.73
C TRP A 46 4.00 -5.20 -15.47
N LYS A 47 3.99 -6.52 -15.23
CA LYS A 47 3.51 -7.11 -13.97
C LYS A 47 4.34 -6.66 -12.78
N GLU A 48 5.66 -6.63 -12.91
CA GLU A 48 6.56 -6.19 -11.85
C GLU A 48 6.47 -4.69 -11.62
N GLN A 49 6.33 -3.89 -12.68
CA GLN A 49 6.12 -2.43 -12.59
C GLN A 49 4.78 -2.11 -11.93
N ARG A 50 3.72 -2.83 -12.31
CA ARG A 50 2.39 -2.71 -11.68
C ARG A 50 2.45 -3.20 -10.24
N ASN A 51 3.08 -4.33 -9.97
CA ASN A 51 3.23 -4.87 -8.62
C ASN A 51 4.08 -3.93 -7.76
N ALA A 52 5.15 -3.32 -8.27
CA ALA A 52 5.94 -2.31 -7.58
C ALA A 52 5.11 -1.05 -7.26
N LYS A 53 4.20 -0.66 -8.16
CA LYS A 53 3.24 0.43 -7.92
C LYS A 53 2.14 0.08 -6.93
N VAL A 54 1.62 -1.15 -6.98
CA VAL A 54 0.58 -1.65 -6.06
C VAL A 54 1.19 -2.04 -4.70
N SER A 55 2.47 -2.39 -4.68
CA SER A 55 3.28 -2.61 -3.48
C SER A 55 3.96 -1.34 -3.00
N ASN A 56 3.75 -0.18 -3.64
CA ASN A 56 4.12 1.09 -3.02
C ASN A 56 3.46 1.08 -1.65
N ALA A 57 4.24 1.27 -0.60
CA ALA A 57 3.77 1.02 0.75
C ALA A 57 2.53 1.83 1.13
N GLU A 58 2.09 2.83 0.36
CA GLU A 58 0.79 3.46 0.55
C GLU A 58 -0.39 2.47 0.51
N VAL A 59 -0.45 1.55 -0.47
CA VAL A 59 -1.54 0.55 -0.53
C VAL A 59 -1.38 -0.50 0.57
N GLY A 60 -0.13 -0.91 0.87
CA GLY A 60 0.17 -1.81 1.99
C GLY A 60 -0.17 -1.19 3.36
N VAL A 61 0.14 0.09 3.54
CA VAL A 61 -0.19 0.89 4.73
C VAL A 61 -1.69 1.05 4.85
N GLU A 62 -2.40 1.29 3.74
CA GLU A 62 -3.86 1.41 3.75
C GLU A 62 -4.53 0.08 4.14
N ASN A 63 -4.08 -1.04 3.58
CA ASN A 63 -4.56 -2.37 3.98
C ASN A 63 -4.28 -2.66 5.46
N ILE A 64 -3.10 -2.29 5.97
CA ILE A 64 -2.77 -2.44 7.40
C ILE A 64 -3.61 -1.51 8.27
N ASN A 65 -3.91 -0.28 7.81
CA ASN A 65 -4.81 0.63 8.51
C ASN A 65 -6.21 0.04 8.64
N GLN A 66 -6.75 -0.54 7.56
CA GLN A 66 -8.06 -1.22 7.58
C GLN A 66 -8.07 -2.38 8.57
N LEU A 67 -7.01 -3.19 8.61
CA LEU A 67 -6.88 -4.29 9.55
C LEU A 67 -6.78 -3.81 11.01
N ILE A 68 -6.00 -2.76 11.27
CA ILE A 68 -5.91 -2.13 12.60
C ILE A 68 -7.27 -1.58 13.02
N ASN A 69 -8.02 -0.94 12.11
CA ASN A 69 -9.35 -0.42 12.39
C ASN A 69 -10.32 -1.55 12.77
N GLY A 70 -10.33 -2.66 12.03
CA GLY A 70 -11.13 -3.84 12.37
C GLY A 70 -10.79 -4.42 13.75
N LEU A 71 -9.49 -4.53 14.08
CA LEU A 71 -9.05 -4.96 15.41
C LEU A 71 -9.50 -4.00 16.52
N CYS A 72 -9.48 -2.68 16.26
CA CYS A 72 -9.97 -1.68 17.20
C CYS A 72 -11.49 -1.78 17.41
N GLU A 73 -12.27 -2.03 16.34
CA GLU A 73 -13.71 -2.27 16.43
C GLU A 73 -14.02 -3.52 17.25
N ASP A 74 -13.33 -4.64 16.98
CA ASP A 74 -13.46 -5.88 17.74
C ASP A 74 -13.11 -5.68 19.22
N ARG A 75 -12.05 -4.90 19.49
CA ARG A 75 -11.65 -4.54 20.86
C ARG A 75 -12.76 -3.77 21.59
N ILE A 76 -13.37 -2.78 20.94
CA ILE A 76 -14.47 -2.00 21.50
C ILE A 76 -15.67 -2.90 21.80
N ASN A 77 -16.02 -3.79 20.87
CA ASN A 77 -17.11 -4.74 21.02
C ASN A 77 -16.87 -5.71 22.20
N LEU A 78 -15.69 -6.31 22.29
CA LEU A 78 -15.32 -7.19 23.39
C LEU A 78 -15.25 -6.48 24.74
N ALA A 79 -14.79 -5.22 24.77
CA ALA A 79 -14.80 -4.41 26.00
C ALA A 79 -16.23 -4.14 26.49
N ALA A 80 -17.17 -3.89 25.56
CA ALA A 80 -18.58 -3.75 25.91
C ALA A 80 -19.19 -5.06 26.42
N GLN A 81 -18.85 -6.21 25.80
CA GLN A 81 -19.27 -7.53 26.28
C GLN A 81 -18.68 -7.86 27.66
N LEU A 82 -17.41 -7.51 27.90
CA LEU A 82 -16.76 -7.68 29.20
C LEU A 82 -17.53 -6.94 30.29
N LYS A 83 -17.86 -5.66 30.06
CA LYS A 83 -18.61 -4.85 31.02
C LYS A 83 -20.00 -5.43 31.30
N LYS A 84 -20.67 -5.99 30.29
CA LYS A 84 -21.97 -6.67 30.46
C LYS A 84 -21.82 -7.93 31.32
N ALA A 85 -20.85 -8.80 30.99
CA ALA A 85 -20.60 -10.02 31.74
C ALA A 85 -20.18 -9.75 33.19
N GLU A 86 -19.40 -8.71 33.44
CA GLU A 86 -19.04 -8.26 34.80
C GLU A 86 -20.27 -7.78 35.58
N SER A 87 -21.17 -7.03 34.95
CA SER A 87 -22.42 -6.60 35.59
C SER A 87 -23.40 -7.76 35.85
N GLU A 88 -23.44 -8.75 34.96
CA GLU A 88 -24.22 -9.98 35.15
C GLU A 88 -23.67 -10.79 36.33
N LEU A 89 -22.34 -10.94 36.42
CA LEU A 89 -21.69 -11.65 37.53
C LEU A 89 -22.06 -11.08 38.90
N GLU A 90 -22.15 -9.75 39.02
CA GLU A 90 -22.54 -9.07 40.26
C GLU A 90 -23.98 -9.36 40.68
N LYS A 91 -24.88 -9.57 39.70
CA LYS A 91 -26.32 -9.79 39.93
C LYS A 91 -26.68 -11.26 40.12
N THR A 92 -25.91 -12.16 39.51
CA THR A 92 -26.13 -13.60 39.62
C THR A 92 -25.87 -14.05 41.06
N THR A 93 -26.72 -14.91 41.59
CA THR A 93 -26.57 -15.54 42.91
C THR A 93 -26.27 -17.02 42.82
N ASP A 94 -26.67 -17.67 41.73
CA ASP A 94 -26.39 -19.08 41.46
C ASP A 94 -24.89 -19.35 41.23
N ILE A 95 -24.34 -20.35 41.92
CA ILE A 95 -22.90 -20.65 41.90
C ILE A 95 -22.46 -21.24 40.57
N VAL A 96 -23.30 -22.07 39.94
CA VAL A 96 -22.98 -22.73 38.66
C VAL A 96 -22.95 -21.68 37.55
N GLU A 97 -23.94 -20.80 37.52
CA GLU A 97 -24.03 -19.70 36.57
C GLU A 97 -22.90 -18.68 36.76
N LYS A 98 -22.55 -18.34 38.01
CA LYS A 98 -21.36 -17.51 38.30
C LYS A 98 -20.08 -18.10 37.69
N ASN A 99 -19.84 -19.39 37.89
CA ASN A 99 -18.64 -20.04 37.37
C ASN A 99 -18.59 -19.99 35.83
N LEU A 100 -19.74 -20.14 35.16
CA LEU A 100 -19.84 -20.00 33.71
C LEU A 100 -19.51 -18.57 33.26
N ILE A 101 -20.04 -17.54 33.95
CA ILE A 101 -19.78 -16.14 33.64
C ILE A 101 -18.30 -15.80 33.87
N VAL A 102 -17.69 -16.28 34.95
CA VAL A 102 -16.24 -16.09 35.22
C VAL A 102 -15.39 -16.67 34.10
N ASN A 103 -15.70 -17.87 33.62
CA ASN A 103 -14.99 -18.47 32.48
C ASN A 103 -15.13 -17.62 31.20
N THR A 104 -16.34 -17.10 30.93
CA THR A 104 -16.59 -16.20 29.81
C THR A 104 -15.77 -14.91 29.93
N ILE A 105 -15.75 -14.28 31.10
CA ILE A 105 -14.93 -13.08 31.39
C ILE A 105 -13.45 -13.37 31.14
N GLN A 106 -12.94 -14.50 31.60
CA GLN A 106 -11.55 -14.89 31.38
C GLN A 106 -11.24 -15.07 29.89
N GLN A 107 -12.15 -15.68 29.12
CA GLN A 107 -11.98 -15.85 27.68
C GLN A 107 -12.00 -14.50 26.95
N ILE A 108 -12.91 -13.61 27.30
CA ILE A 108 -12.97 -12.25 26.74
C ILE A 108 -11.68 -11.49 27.03
N ARG A 109 -11.15 -11.57 28.26
CA ARG A 109 -9.87 -10.93 28.63
C ARG A 109 -8.68 -11.49 27.84
N LYS A 110 -8.64 -12.81 27.60
CA LYS A 110 -7.62 -13.43 26.73
C LYS A 110 -7.71 -12.92 25.29
N ASN A 111 -8.93 -12.84 24.74
CA ASN A 111 -9.16 -12.34 23.40
C ASN A 111 -8.74 -10.86 23.27
N LEU A 112 -9.07 -10.03 24.26
CA LEU A 112 -8.63 -8.62 24.32
C LEU A 112 -7.10 -8.50 24.31
N ALA A 113 -6.40 -9.27 25.14
CA ALA A 113 -4.94 -9.28 25.16
C ALA A 113 -4.32 -9.72 23.81
N SER A 114 -4.97 -10.68 23.13
CA SER A 114 -4.55 -11.11 21.79
C SER A 114 -4.72 -10.01 20.74
N ILE A 115 -5.83 -9.27 20.81
CA ILE A 115 -6.09 -8.14 19.90
C ILE A 115 -5.09 -7.01 20.14
N ASP A 116 -4.82 -6.64 21.39
CA ASP A 116 -3.84 -5.61 21.74
C ASP A 116 -2.44 -5.97 21.20
N ASN A 117 -2.04 -7.24 21.31
CA ASN A 117 -0.79 -7.73 20.73
C ASN A 117 -0.79 -7.66 19.19
N GLY A 118 -1.91 -8.03 18.55
CA GLY A 118 -2.09 -7.89 17.11
C GLY A 118 -1.92 -6.45 16.65
N VAL A 119 -2.57 -5.50 17.31
CA VAL A 119 -2.46 -4.06 17.00
C VAL A 119 -1.03 -3.56 17.13
N ILE A 120 -0.29 -3.98 18.16
CA ILE A 120 1.14 -3.64 18.32
C ILE A 120 1.97 -4.17 17.15
N MET A 121 1.75 -5.43 16.75
CA MET A 121 2.48 -6.06 15.65
C MET A 121 2.23 -5.33 14.33
N TRP A 122 0.96 -5.09 13.98
CA TRP A 122 0.60 -4.43 12.73
C TRP A 122 1.04 -2.97 12.68
N ASN A 123 1.04 -2.26 13.82
CA ASN A 123 1.62 -0.91 13.89
C ASN A 123 3.13 -0.90 13.64
N LYS A 124 3.88 -1.89 14.17
CA LYS A 124 5.31 -2.04 13.89
C LYS A 124 5.54 -2.32 12.40
N THR A 125 4.77 -3.24 11.81
CA THR A 125 4.83 -3.54 10.38
C THR A 125 4.52 -2.31 9.53
N ARG A 126 3.48 -1.54 9.87
CA ARG A 126 3.14 -0.26 9.22
C ARG A 126 4.30 0.73 9.26
N SER A 127 4.93 0.89 10.43
CA SER A 127 6.07 1.79 10.61
C SER A 127 7.29 1.33 9.81
N GLY A 128 7.53 0.02 9.72
CA GLY A 128 8.58 -0.56 8.89
C GLY A 128 8.35 -0.25 7.40
N LEU A 129 7.15 -0.53 6.89
CA LEU A 129 6.78 -0.26 5.50
C LEU A 129 6.86 1.22 5.15
N GLN A 130 6.45 2.13 6.05
CA GLN A 130 6.60 3.57 5.85
C GLN A 130 8.06 4.04 5.82
N LYS A 131 8.96 3.34 6.50
CA LYS A 131 10.40 3.63 6.47
C LYS A 131 11.04 3.11 5.19
N GLU A 132 10.66 1.91 4.76
CA GLU A 132 11.17 1.26 3.53
C GLU A 132 10.66 1.93 2.25
N SER A 133 9.46 2.52 2.27
CA SER A 133 8.90 3.20 1.10
C SER A 133 9.35 4.63 0.90
N LYS A 134 10.03 5.20 1.89
CA LYS A 134 10.66 6.51 1.72
C LYS A 134 11.97 6.26 0.99
N ILE A 135 11.98 6.54 -0.32
CA ILE A 135 13.23 6.67 -1.07
C ILE A 135 14.10 7.66 -0.30
N SER A 136 15.29 7.23 0.09
CA SER A 136 16.22 8.10 0.81
C SER A 136 16.59 9.28 -0.09
N PHE A 137 16.87 10.45 0.48
CA PHE A 137 17.30 11.59 -0.33
C PHE A 137 18.48 11.25 -1.25
N PRO A 138 19.52 10.51 -0.81
CA PRO A 138 20.60 10.06 -1.70
C PRO A 138 20.14 9.19 -2.87
N GLU A 139 19.24 8.23 -2.65
CA GLU A 139 18.71 7.38 -3.73
C GLU A 139 17.85 8.18 -4.70
N TYR A 140 17.05 9.11 -4.18
CA TYR A 140 16.27 10.02 -5.00
C TYR A 140 17.18 10.90 -5.88
N MET A 141 18.24 11.48 -5.30
CA MET A 141 19.22 12.29 -6.04
C MET A 141 19.87 11.49 -7.16
N LYS A 142 20.32 10.25 -6.86
CA LYS A 142 20.93 9.36 -7.86
C LYS A 142 19.98 9.09 -9.04
N VAL A 143 18.71 8.78 -8.78
CA VAL A 143 17.71 8.55 -9.83
C VAL A 143 17.47 9.80 -10.66
N MET A 144 17.36 10.97 -10.03
CA MET A 144 17.15 12.24 -10.75
C MET A 144 18.36 12.59 -11.63
N GLU A 145 19.58 12.41 -11.14
CA GLU A 145 20.81 12.58 -11.92
C GLU A 145 20.85 11.66 -13.13
N GLU A 146 20.50 10.38 -12.97
CA GLU A 146 20.40 9.43 -14.09
C GLU A 146 19.36 9.87 -15.13
N ILE A 147 18.19 10.36 -14.70
CA ILE A 147 17.15 10.89 -15.59
C ILE A 147 17.64 12.13 -16.33
N PHE A 148 18.30 13.06 -15.65
CA PHE A 148 18.82 14.29 -16.25
C PHE A 148 19.95 14.01 -17.24
N MET A 149 20.83 13.05 -16.93
CA MET A 149 21.86 12.59 -17.87
C MET A 149 21.23 11.92 -19.10
N ALA A 150 20.23 11.05 -18.92
CA ALA A 150 19.52 10.44 -20.03
C ALA A 150 18.81 11.49 -20.91
N LEU A 151 18.21 12.52 -20.29
CA LEU A 151 17.59 13.64 -21.00
C LEU A 151 18.61 14.42 -21.83
N ARG A 152 19.80 14.68 -21.26
CA ARG A 152 20.90 15.36 -21.94
C ARG A 152 21.38 14.58 -23.16
N LEU A 153 21.59 13.27 -23.01
CA LEU A 153 22.01 12.39 -24.11
C LEU A 153 20.95 12.30 -25.22
N TRP A 154 19.67 12.35 -24.85
CA TRP A 154 18.56 12.29 -25.79
C TRP A 154 18.35 13.62 -26.55
N ASN A 155 18.38 14.75 -25.84
CA ASN A 155 18.21 16.08 -26.44
C ASN A 155 18.88 17.17 -25.58
N GLU A 156 20.10 17.53 -25.96
CA GLU A 156 20.91 18.52 -25.24
C GLU A 156 20.24 19.90 -25.19
N LYS A 157 19.62 20.35 -26.27
CA LYS A 157 18.96 21.66 -26.32
C LYS A 157 17.81 21.74 -25.31
N PHE A 158 17.00 20.69 -25.23
CA PHE A 158 15.91 20.62 -24.27
C PHE A 158 16.42 20.49 -22.83
N TYR A 159 17.48 19.71 -22.61
CA TYR A 159 18.14 19.62 -21.31
C TYR A 159 18.59 21.00 -20.81
N LEU A 160 19.29 21.78 -21.64
CA LEU A 160 19.75 23.13 -21.29
C LEU A 160 18.58 24.07 -20.90
N GLN A 161 17.42 23.93 -21.55
CA GLN A 161 16.23 24.72 -21.23
C GLN A 161 15.58 24.33 -19.88
N THR A 162 15.95 23.19 -19.32
CA THR A 162 15.38 22.67 -18.07
C THR A 162 16.32 22.77 -16.87
N ILE A 163 17.55 23.29 -17.03
CA ILE A 163 18.54 23.39 -15.92
C ILE A 163 17.96 24.11 -14.71
N ASP A 164 17.37 25.28 -14.90
CA ASP A 164 16.77 26.05 -13.80
C ASP A 164 15.66 25.27 -13.08
N PHE A 165 14.85 24.51 -13.84
CA PHE A 165 13.83 23.64 -13.28
C PHE A 165 14.45 22.49 -12.48
N GLN A 166 15.50 21.84 -13.01
CA GLN A 166 16.20 20.75 -12.35
C GLN A 166 16.74 21.22 -10.99
N GLU A 167 17.46 22.34 -10.96
CA GLU A 167 18.02 22.92 -9.74
C GLU A 167 16.94 23.32 -8.73
N GLN A 168 15.89 24.02 -9.17
CA GLN A 168 14.78 24.41 -8.30
C GLN A 168 14.04 23.20 -7.72
N HIS A 169 13.86 22.15 -8.53
CA HIS A 169 13.22 20.91 -8.10
C HIS A 169 14.04 20.21 -7.02
N LEU A 170 15.34 20.01 -7.25
CA LEU A 170 16.23 19.37 -6.28
C LEU A 170 16.31 20.17 -4.98
N ASN A 171 16.43 21.50 -5.05
CA ASN A 171 16.44 22.38 -3.87
C ASN A 171 15.12 22.32 -3.08
N LYS A 172 13.99 22.29 -3.78
CA LYS A 172 12.66 22.16 -3.15
C LYS A 172 12.44 20.79 -2.51
N VAL A 173 13.03 19.74 -3.07
CA VAL A 173 12.97 18.41 -2.46
C VAL A 173 13.91 18.33 -1.26
N ALA A 174 15.13 18.87 -1.37
CA ALA A 174 16.09 18.92 -0.26
C ALA A 174 15.52 19.62 0.98
N SER A 175 14.77 20.72 0.81
CA SER A 175 14.13 21.44 1.92
C SER A 175 12.97 20.69 2.60
N ARG A 176 12.50 19.57 2.02
CA ARG A 176 11.49 18.69 2.64
C ARG A 176 12.11 17.52 3.42
N TYR A 177 13.39 17.23 3.18
CA TYR A 177 14.14 16.17 3.87
C TYR A 177 14.98 16.71 5.05
N ASN A 178 15.15 18.03 5.15
CA ASN A 178 15.65 18.75 6.33
C ASN A 178 14.51 19.17 7.25
#